data_AF-A0A2V5N317-F1
#
_entry.id   AF-A0A2V5N317-F1
#
_cell.length_a   1.000
_cell.length_b   1.000
_cell.length_c   1.000
_cell.angle_alpha   90.00
_cell.angle_beta   90.00
_cell.angle_gamma   90.00
#
_symmetry.space_group_name_H-M   'P 1'
#
loop_
_entity.id
_entity.type
_entity.pdbx_description
1 polymer ?
#
loop_
_entity_poly.entity_id
_entity_poly.type
_entity_poly.pdbx_seq_one_letter_code
_entity_poly.pdbx_strand_id
1 'polypeptide(L)'
;MEILPSPTSHLARLTFVAFLLTFIAARTLVILIMTRRLPDLFLYVGGTHVHHLNYGIFLLSAVAGVLLFAELNRAQRSICALVYGAAMALTFDEFGMWLHLGGSYWQRASFDAVVLVLGVLGLLGFAPPWRHVRAHHFAVGGVLLLTIAGFSALLVKSLSRANDKLTPRLMEMEKNAPNERSEKK
;
A
#
# COMPACT_ATOMS: atom_id res chain seq x y z
N MET A 1 9.27 -33.43 15.86
CA MET A 1 9.21 -32.25 16.75
C MET A 1 8.52 -31.15 15.96
N GLU A 2 7.22 -30.95 16.18
CA GLU A 2 6.44 -29.92 15.50
C GLU A 2 7.02 -28.53 15.83
N ILE A 3 7.37 -27.81 14.79
CA ILE A 3 8.00 -26.49 14.90
C ILE A 3 6.88 -25.48 15.10
N LEU A 4 6.57 -25.18 16.36
CA LEU A 4 5.66 -24.08 16.65
C LEU A 4 6.35 -22.77 16.20
N PRO A 5 5.72 -21.96 15.32
CA PRO A 5 6.29 -20.69 14.90
C PRO A 5 6.53 -19.79 16.12
N SER A 6 7.65 -19.05 16.13
CA SER A 6 7.92 -18.09 17.21
C SER A 6 6.73 -17.13 17.35
N PRO A 7 6.34 -16.70 18.57
CA PRO A 7 5.21 -15.80 18.77
C PRO A 7 5.28 -14.52 17.91
N THR A 8 6.50 -14.05 17.64
CA THR A 8 6.77 -12.88 16.78
C THR A 8 6.44 -13.12 15.31
N SER A 9 6.78 -14.29 14.77
CA SER A 9 6.46 -14.64 13.38
C SER A 9 4.94 -14.74 13.15
N HIS A 10 4.18 -15.19 14.16
CA HIS A 10 2.73 -15.24 14.07
C HIS A 10 2.10 -13.85 13.96
N LEU A 11 2.50 -12.91 14.83
CA LEU A 11 2.02 -11.54 14.78
C LEU A 11 2.40 -10.86 13.46
N ALA A 12 3.64 -11.06 12.98
CA ALA A 12 4.09 -10.52 11.70
C ALA A 12 3.26 -11.05 10.51
N ARG A 13 2.88 -12.34 10.51
CA ARG A 13 1.97 -12.89 9.49
C ARG A 13 0.57 -12.28 9.54
N LEU A 14 0.02 -12.07 10.74
CA LEU A 14 -1.28 -11.40 10.90
C LEU A 14 -1.22 -9.96 10.36
N THR A 15 -0.18 -9.21 10.73
CA THR A 15 0.06 -7.86 10.22
C THR A 15 0.20 -7.85 8.70
N PHE A 16 0.98 -8.78 8.13
CA PHE A 16 1.16 -8.91 6.68
C PHE A 16 -0.18 -9.14 5.96
N VAL A 17 -0.99 -10.10 6.44
CA VAL A 17 -2.28 -10.44 5.82
C VAL A 17 -3.25 -9.27 5.94
N ALA A 18 -3.36 -8.66 7.11
CA ALA A 18 -4.22 -7.50 7.32
C ALA A 18 -3.81 -6.33 6.41
N PHE A 19 -2.50 -6.03 6.36
CA PHE A 19 -1.97 -4.99 5.48
C PHE A 19 -2.34 -5.24 4.01
N LEU A 20 -2.07 -6.46 3.51
CA LEU A 20 -2.32 -6.82 2.13
C LEU A 20 -3.81 -6.70 1.77
N LEU A 21 -4.69 -7.26 2.61
CA LEU A 21 -6.13 -7.23 2.37
C LEU A 21 -6.69 -5.81 2.44
N THR A 22 -6.26 -5.02 3.42
CA THR A 22 -6.71 -3.63 3.56
C THR A 22 -6.22 -2.77 2.39
N PHE A 23 -4.98 -2.94 1.93
CA PHE A 23 -4.47 -2.23 0.75
C PHE A 23 -5.28 -2.54 -0.50
N ILE A 24 -5.53 -3.84 -0.77
CA ILE A 24 -6.34 -4.26 -1.93
C ILE A 24 -7.76 -3.70 -1.82
N ALA A 25 -8.38 -3.77 -0.64
CA ALA A 25 -9.72 -3.27 -0.41
C ALA A 25 -9.81 -1.75 -0.61
N ALA A 26 -8.89 -0.97 -0.01
CA ALA A 26 -8.84 0.47 -0.14
C ALA A 26 -8.66 0.89 -1.61
N ARG A 27 -7.71 0.27 -2.31
CA ARG A 27 -7.45 0.56 -3.72
C ARG A 27 -8.64 0.21 -4.62
N THR A 28 -9.27 -0.93 -4.36
CA THR A 28 -10.47 -1.37 -5.10
C THR A 28 -11.63 -0.41 -4.85
N LEU A 29 -11.84 0.03 -3.61
CA LEU A 29 -12.88 0.98 -3.24
C LEU A 29 -12.70 2.29 -3.99
N VAL A 30 -11.49 2.85 -3.99
CA VAL A 30 -11.18 4.10 -4.73
C VAL A 30 -11.45 3.92 -6.23
N ILE A 31 -11.04 2.80 -6.84
CA ILE A 31 -11.31 2.53 -8.25
C ILE A 31 -12.82 2.43 -8.53
N LEU A 32 -13.59 1.78 -7.64
CA LEU A 32 -15.05 1.66 -7.79
C LEU A 32 -15.76 3.02 -7.68
N ILE A 33 -15.31 3.89 -6.77
CA ILE A 33 -15.82 5.26 -6.65
C ILE A 33 -15.47 6.06 -7.91
N MET A 34 -14.22 5.99 -8.37
CA MET A 34 -13.75 6.70 -9.59
C MET A 34 -14.46 6.22 -10.87
N THR A 35 -14.85 4.94 -10.93
CA THR A 35 -15.63 4.38 -12.04
C THR A 35 -17.15 4.56 -11.90
N ARG A 36 -17.59 5.33 -10.91
CA ARG A 36 -19.01 5.60 -10.59
C ARG A 36 -19.85 4.33 -10.34
N ARG A 37 -19.21 3.24 -9.92
CA ARG A 37 -19.87 1.98 -9.54
C ARG A 37 -20.37 2.01 -8.09
N LEU A 38 -19.79 2.88 -7.27
CA LEU A 38 -20.18 3.13 -5.88
C LEU A 38 -20.48 4.61 -5.65
N PRO A 39 -21.33 4.95 -4.66
CA PRO A 39 -21.54 6.33 -4.24
C PRO A 39 -20.24 6.94 -3.73
N ASP A 40 -20.18 8.27 -3.70
CA ASP A 40 -19.06 8.98 -3.10
C ASP A 40 -18.99 8.67 -1.60
N LEU A 41 -17.91 8.02 -1.18
CA LEU A 41 -17.62 7.68 0.22
C LEU A 41 -16.48 8.55 0.78
N PHE A 42 -16.08 9.60 0.07
CA PHE A 42 -15.10 10.55 0.55
C PHE A 42 -15.67 11.36 1.72
N LEU A 43 -14.86 11.52 2.77
CA LEU A 43 -15.23 12.33 3.92
C LEU A 43 -14.83 13.77 3.64
N TYR A 44 -15.81 14.68 3.68
CA TYR A 44 -15.58 16.11 3.59
C TYR A 44 -15.91 16.77 4.92
N VAL A 45 -14.95 17.49 5.48
CA VAL A 45 -15.14 18.30 6.70
C VAL A 45 -14.84 19.75 6.35
N GLY A 46 -15.85 20.62 6.44
CA GLY A 46 -15.70 22.05 6.14
C GLY A 46 -15.18 22.34 4.72
N GLY A 47 -15.56 21.52 3.72
CA GLY A 47 -15.07 21.64 2.34
C GLY A 47 -13.68 21.03 2.10
N THR A 48 -13.04 20.47 3.12
CA THR A 48 -11.74 19.78 3.00
C THR A 48 -11.95 18.28 2.85
N HIS A 49 -11.37 17.68 1.82
CA HIS A 49 -11.37 16.24 1.63
C HIS A 49 -10.39 15.58 2.60
N VAL A 50 -10.91 14.71 3.47
CA VAL A 50 -10.12 13.93 4.42
C VAL A 50 -9.70 12.63 3.76
N HIS A 51 -8.41 12.58 3.44
CA HIS A 51 -7.73 11.40 2.94
C HIS A 51 -7.73 10.25 3.94
N HIS A 52 -7.88 9.01 3.46
CA HIS A 52 -7.91 7.82 4.33
C HIS A 52 -6.58 7.55 5.03
N LEU A 53 -5.48 8.14 4.56
CA LEU A 53 -4.21 8.14 5.28
C LEU A 53 -4.34 8.65 6.72
N ASN A 54 -5.23 9.62 6.96
CA ASN A 54 -5.44 10.22 8.28
C ASN A 54 -6.01 9.19 9.26
N TYR A 55 -6.96 8.38 8.81
CA TYR A 55 -7.51 7.29 9.63
C TYR A 55 -6.42 6.30 10.02
N GLY A 56 -5.55 5.95 9.07
CA GLY A 56 -4.40 5.10 9.32
C GLY A 56 -3.47 5.68 10.40
N ILE A 57 -3.18 6.99 10.37
CA ILE A 57 -2.33 7.65 11.38
C ILE A 57 -2.97 7.60 12.77
N PHE A 58 -4.27 7.87 12.88
CA PHE A 58 -4.98 7.78 14.17
C PHE A 58 -5.01 6.34 14.70
N LEU A 59 -5.26 5.36 13.83
CA LEU A 59 -5.22 3.94 14.19
C LEU A 59 -3.81 3.51 14.63
N LEU A 60 -2.76 3.93 13.93
CA LEU A 60 -1.37 3.67 14.31
C LEU A 60 -1.06 4.25 15.70
N SER A 61 -1.47 5.49 15.95
CA SER A 61 -1.28 6.18 17.23
C SER A 61 -2.02 5.47 18.37
N ALA A 62 -3.26 5.02 18.12
CA ALA A 62 -4.05 4.28 19.09
C ALA A 62 -3.41 2.91 19.42
N VAL A 63 -2.97 2.16 18.40
CA VAL A 63 -2.28 0.89 18.61
C VAL A 63 -0.97 1.09 19.38
N ALA A 64 -0.20 2.13 19.04
CA ALA A 64 1.02 2.46 19.77
C ALA A 64 0.74 2.78 21.24
N GLY A 65 -0.29 3.59 21.52
CA GLY A 65 -0.71 3.89 22.89
C GLY A 65 -1.13 2.65 23.66
N VAL A 66 -1.95 1.78 23.07
CA VAL A 66 -2.37 0.52 23.69
C VAL A 66 -1.17 -0.39 23.99
N LEU A 67 -0.21 -0.50 23.06
CA LEU A 67 1.00 -1.33 23.26
C LEU A 67 1.95 -0.75 24.31
N LEU A 68 1.98 0.57 24.50
CA LEU A 68 2.84 1.23 25.48
C LEU A 68 2.26 1.21 26.90
N PHE A 69 0.95 1.38 27.03
CA PHE A 69 0.31 1.64 28.33
C PHE A 69 -0.52 0.47 28.88
N ALA A 70 -0.83 -0.54 28.09
CA ALA A 70 -1.68 -1.66 28.52
C ALA A 70 -0.93 -3.00 28.56
N GLU A 71 -1.23 -3.81 29.57
CA GLU A 71 -0.83 -5.22 29.60
C GLU A 71 -1.79 -6.05 28.74
N LEU A 72 -1.25 -6.63 27.66
CA LEU A 72 -2.05 -7.35 26.67
C LEU A 72 -1.78 -8.85 26.71
N ASN A 73 -2.87 -9.62 26.76
CA ASN A 73 -2.82 -11.06 26.54
C ASN A 73 -2.55 -11.41 25.05
N ARG A 74 -2.35 -12.71 24.76
CA ARG A 74 -2.01 -13.18 23.41
C ARG A 74 -3.07 -12.82 22.35
N ALA A 75 -4.35 -12.89 22.70
CA ALA A 75 -5.44 -12.58 21.77
C ALA A 75 -5.48 -11.08 21.46
N GLN A 76 -5.37 -10.23 22.49
CA GLN A 76 -5.32 -8.77 22.35
C GLN A 76 -4.12 -8.32 21.50
N ARG A 77 -2.93 -8.91 21.70
CA ARG A 77 -1.76 -8.64 20.84
C ARG A 77 -2.00 -9.03 19.38
N SER A 78 -2.75 -10.10 19.12
CA SER A 78 -3.10 -10.52 17.77
C SER A 78 -4.07 -9.53 17.11
N ILE A 79 -5.02 -8.98 17.88
CA ILE A 79 -5.90 -7.89 17.42
C ILE A 79 -5.07 -6.65 17.11
N CYS A 80 -4.17 -6.23 18.00
CA CYS A 80 -3.26 -5.11 17.75
C CYS A 80 -2.44 -5.32 16.46
N ALA A 81 -1.96 -6.54 16.19
CA ALA A 81 -1.23 -6.86 14.97
C ALA A 81 -2.08 -6.72 13.69
N LEU A 82 -3.35 -7.12 13.74
CA LEU A 82 -4.31 -6.94 12.64
C LEU A 82 -4.63 -5.47 12.40
N VAL A 83 -4.97 -4.74 13.46
CA VAL A 83 -5.29 -3.31 13.41
C VAL A 83 -4.09 -2.51 12.94
N TYR A 84 -2.89 -2.83 13.43
CA TYR A 84 -1.64 -2.24 12.98
C TYR A 84 -1.40 -2.45 11.48
N GLY A 85 -1.61 -3.67 10.96
CA GLY A 85 -1.49 -3.95 9.54
C GLY A 85 -2.46 -3.15 8.68
N ALA A 86 -3.73 -3.08 9.10
CA ALA A 86 -4.74 -2.27 8.41
C ALA A 86 -4.39 -0.76 8.44
N ALA A 87 -3.94 -0.27 9.59
CA ALA A 87 -3.56 1.13 9.77
C ALA A 87 -2.36 1.51 8.87
N MET A 88 -1.32 0.68 8.86
CA MET A 88 -0.19 0.81 7.95
C MET A 88 -0.64 0.84 6.49
N ALA A 89 -1.55 -0.04 6.08
CA ALA A 89 -2.02 -0.08 4.70
C ALA A 89 -2.74 1.22 4.31
N LEU A 90 -3.66 1.71 5.14
CA LEU A 90 -4.36 2.97 4.90
C LEU A 90 -3.40 4.15 4.81
N THR A 91 -2.37 4.17 5.66
CA THR A 91 -1.39 5.25 5.69
C THR A 91 -0.46 5.24 4.47
N PHE A 92 0.10 4.08 4.10
CA PHE A 92 1.10 3.98 3.03
C PHE A 92 0.49 3.94 1.62
N ASP A 93 -0.80 3.63 1.48
CA ASP A 93 -1.51 3.65 0.18
C ASP A 93 -1.42 5.02 -0.52
N GLU A 94 -1.29 6.07 0.26
CA GLU A 94 -1.21 7.46 -0.16
C GLU A 94 0.14 8.12 0.15
N PHE A 95 1.19 7.32 0.38
CA PHE A 95 2.53 7.79 0.73
C PHE A 95 3.09 8.87 -0.21
N GLY A 96 2.79 8.82 -1.51
CA GLY A 96 3.16 9.86 -2.46
C GLY A 96 2.69 11.26 -2.07
N MET A 97 1.51 11.39 -1.45
CA MET A 97 0.98 12.68 -1.00
C MET A 97 1.71 13.26 0.21
N TRP A 98 2.46 12.45 0.96
CA TRP A 98 3.35 12.95 2.01
C TRP A 98 4.49 13.78 1.43
N LEU A 99 4.94 13.40 0.23
CA LEU A 99 6.08 14.01 -0.42
C LEU A 99 5.65 15.13 -1.36
N HIS A 100 4.55 14.94 -2.10
CA HIS A 100 4.01 15.97 -2.97
C HIS A 100 2.53 15.77 -3.27
N LEU A 101 1.79 16.89 -3.27
CA LEU A 101 0.38 16.93 -3.64
C LEU A 101 0.24 16.84 -5.17
N GLY A 102 0.13 15.62 -5.69
CA GLY A 102 -0.26 15.36 -7.08
C GLY A 102 0.89 14.99 -8.03
N GLY A 103 0.55 14.18 -9.05
CA GLY A 103 1.48 13.70 -10.09
C GLY A 103 1.56 12.17 -10.15
N SER A 104 1.64 11.63 -11.37
CA SER A 104 1.71 10.18 -11.63
C SER A 104 2.94 9.52 -10.99
N TYR A 105 4.05 10.26 -10.88
CA TYR A 105 5.26 9.81 -10.20
C TYR A 105 5.01 9.49 -8.72
N TRP A 106 4.24 10.32 -8.02
CA TRP A 106 3.99 10.16 -6.59
C TRP A 106 3.00 9.01 -6.32
N GLN A 107 2.06 8.75 -7.24
CA GLN A 107 1.26 7.53 -7.19
C GLN A 107 2.13 6.27 -7.30
N ARG A 108 3.16 6.31 -8.16
CA ARG A 108 4.14 5.22 -8.25
C ARG A 108 4.97 5.09 -6.97
N ALA A 109 5.38 6.22 -6.38
CA ALA A 109 6.07 6.21 -5.08
C ALA A 109 5.22 5.58 -3.96
N SER A 110 3.90 5.80 -3.94
CA SER A 110 3.01 5.08 -3.01
C SER A 110 3.06 3.57 -3.22
N PHE A 111 3.01 3.12 -4.47
CA PHE A 111 3.07 1.71 -4.79
C PHE A 111 4.41 1.09 -4.38
N ASP A 112 5.52 1.77 -4.66
CA ASP A 112 6.86 1.33 -4.28
C ASP A 112 6.99 1.21 -2.75
N ALA A 113 6.42 2.16 -2.00
CA ALA A 113 6.38 2.12 -0.54
C ALA A 113 5.58 0.91 -0.02
N VAL A 114 4.41 0.65 -0.60
CA VAL A 114 3.56 -0.51 -0.24
C VAL A 114 4.29 -1.84 -0.51
N VAL A 115 4.97 -1.97 -1.66
CA VAL A 115 5.75 -3.17 -1.99
C VAL A 115 6.90 -3.36 -1.02
N LEU A 116 7.60 -2.28 -0.66
CA LEU A 116 8.68 -2.33 0.33
C LEU A 116 8.17 -2.81 1.69
N VAL A 117 7.06 -2.25 2.18
CA VAL A 117 6.46 -2.62 3.47
C VAL A 117 6.00 -4.09 3.45
N LEU A 118 5.35 -4.54 2.36
CA LEU A 118 5.00 -5.95 2.17
C LEU A 118 6.23 -6.85 2.18
N GLY A 119 7.31 -6.45 1.51
CA GLY A 119 8.57 -7.18 1.50
C GLY A 119 9.14 -7.36 2.90
N VAL A 120 9.20 -6.28 3.68
CA VAL A 120 9.68 -6.32 5.08
C VAL A 120 8.79 -7.19 5.96
N LEU A 121 7.47 -6.99 5.93
CA LEU A 121 6.53 -7.78 6.72
C LEU A 121 6.55 -9.26 6.31
N GLY A 122 6.69 -9.54 5.02
CA GLY A 122 6.82 -10.89 4.48
C GLY A 122 8.08 -11.58 4.97
N LEU A 123 9.21 -10.89 4.98
CA LEU A 123 10.45 -11.39 5.57
C LEU A 123 10.28 -11.68 7.06
N LEU A 124 9.68 -10.76 7.83
CA LEU A 124 9.46 -10.95 9.27
C LEU A 124 8.48 -12.09 9.59
N GLY A 125 7.47 -12.32 8.75
CA GLY A 125 6.43 -13.33 8.95
C GLY A 125 6.80 -14.74 8.48
N PHE A 126 7.60 -14.84 7.41
CA PHE A 126 7.80 -16.09 6.68
C PHE A 126 9.28 -16.48 6.47
N ALA A 127 10.26 -15.61 6.76
CA ALA A 127 11.66 -16.00 6.59
C ALA A 127 12.04 -17.10 7.60
N PRO A 128 12.71 -18.18 7.14
CA PRO A 128 13.20 -19.20 8.05
C PRO A 128 14.30 -18.63 8.96
N PRO A 129 14.38 -19.04 10.23
CA PRO A 129 15.47 -18.64 11.10
C PRO A 129 16.81 -19.07 10.48
N TRP A 130 17.79 -18.16 10.50
CA TRP A 130 19.09 -18.23 9.81
C TRP A 130 19.89 -19.53 10.03
N ARG A 131 19.55 -20.32 11.06
CA ARG A 131 20.17 -21.61 11.38
C ARG A 131 19.74 -22.79 10.48
N HIS A 132 18.75 -22.62 9.59
CA HIS A 132 18.22 -23.71 8.75
C HIS A 132 18.12 -23.37 7.25
N VAL A 133 18.85 -22.34 6.79
CA VAL A 133 18.83 -21.94 5.38
C VAL A 133 19.55 -22.99 4.52
N ARG A 134 18.79 -23.98 4.05
CA ARG A 134 19.23 -24.97 3.05
C ARG A 134 19.28 -24.33 1.65
N ALA A 135 20.15 -24.84 0.77
CA ALA A 135 20.37 -24.34 -0.59
C ALA A 135 19.09 -24.15 -1.42
N HIS A 136 18.07 -25.00 -1.22
CA HIS A 136 16.79 -24.87 -1.92
C HIS A 136 16.01 -23.59 -1.55
N HIS A 137 16.17 -23.03 -0.34
CA HIS A 137 15.54 -21.76 0.02
C HIS A 137 16.18 -20.58 -0.72
N PHE A 138 17.48 -20.65 -0.99
CA PHE A 138 18.16 -19.69 -1.85
C PHE A 138 17.72 -19.83 -3.32
N ALA A 139 17.48 -21.05 -3.79
CA ALA A 139 16.94 -21.28 -5.12
C ALA A 139 15.52 -20.73 -5.26
N VAL A 140 14.64 -21.00 -4.30
CA VAL A 140 13.26 -20.46 -4.27
C VAL A 140 13.26 -18.94 -4.15
N GLY A 141 14.10 -18.36 -3.28
CA GLY A 141 14.27 -16.91 -3.17
C GLY A 141 14.81 -16.28 -4.45
N GLY A 142 15.75 -16.94 -5.13
CA GLY A 142 16.27 -16.51 -6.42
C GLY A 142 15.22 -16.54 -7.54
N VAL A 143 14.39 -17.59 -7.59
CA VAL A 143 13.28 -17.72 -8.55
C VAL A 143 12.21 -16.66 -8.29
N LEU A 144 11.86 -16.41 -7.03
CA LEU A 144 10.92 -15.34 -6.65
C LEU A 144 11.47 -13.97 -7.02
N LEU A 145 12.74 -13.68 -6.74
CA LEU A 145 13.40 -12.44 -7.14
C LEU A 145 13.41 -12.26 -8.66
N LEU A 146 13.72 -13.31 -9.43
CA LEU A 146 13.67 -13.28 -10.90
C LEU A 146 12.24 -13.06 -11.42
N THR A 147 11.25 -13.67 -10.78
CA THR A 147 9.84 -13.51 -11.16
C THR A 147 9.34 -12.10 -10.86
N ILE A 148 9.69 -11.55 -9.69
CA ILE A 148 9.37 -10.18 -9.29
C ILE A 148 10.10 -9.17 -10.18
N ALA A 149 11.38 -9.40 -10.48
CA ALA A 149 12.16 -8.55 -11.38
C ALA A 149 11.61 -8.59 -12.81
N GLY A 150 11.25 -9.78 -13.31
CA GLY A 150 10.65 -9.96 -14.63
C GLY A 150 9.27 -9.32 -14.73
N PHE A 151 8.40 -9.54 -13.74
CA PHE A 151 7.09 -8.89 -13.67
C PHE A 151 7.22 -7.37 -13.59
N SER A 152 8.13 -6.85 -12.75
CA SER A 152 8.41 -5.41 -12.64
C SER A 152 8.92 -4.82 -13.96
N ALA A 153 9.83 -5.51 -14.65
CA ALA A 153 10.33 -5.07 -15.96
C ALA A 153 9.22 -5.05 -17.02
N LEU A 154 8.36 -6.06 -17.04
CA LEU A 154 7.20 -6.11 -17.94
C LEU A 154 6.17 -5.02 -17.61
N LEU A 155 5.95 -4.76 -16.33
CA LEU A 155 5.06 -3.70 -15.86
C LEU A 155 5.58 -2.32 -16.29
N VAL A 156 6.87 -2.04 -16.09
CA VAL A 156 7.52 -0.80 -16.52
C VAL A 156 7.42 -0.63 -18.03
N LYS A 157 7.68 -1.68 -18.80
CA LYS A 157 7.59 -1.65 -20.26
C LYS A 157 6.15 -1.50 -20.77
N SER A 158 5.17 -2.04 -20.04
CA SER A 158 3.75 -1.87 -20.33
C SER A 158 3.29 -0.44 -20.06
N LEU A 159 3.69 0.12 -18.91
CA LEU A 159 3.37 1.48 -18.50
C LEU A 159 4.07 2.53 -19.39
N SER A 160 5.32 2.31 -19.80
CA SER A 160 6.01 3.22 -20.72
C SER A 160 5.32 3.25 -22.08
N ARG A 161 4.90 2.10 -22.61
CA ARG A 161 4.13 2.01 -23.86
C ARG A 161 2.75 2.66 -23.76
N ALA A 162 2.10 2.56 -22.62
CA ALA A 162 0.82 3.23 -22.37
C ALA A 162 1.02 4.75 -22.33
N ASN A 163 2.05 5.22 -21.63
CA ASN A 163 2.41 6.64 -21.56
C ASN A 163 2.69 7.22 -22.96
N ASP A 164 3.54 6.56 -23.75
CA ASP A 164 3.89 7.01 -25.11
C ASP A 164 2.67 7.12 -26.05
N LYS A 165 1.63 6.32 -25.81
CA LYS A 165 0.38 6.37 -26.59
C LYS A 165 -0.63 7.41 -26.10
N LEU A 166 -0.67 7.67 -24.79
CA LEU A 166 -1.67 8.54 -24.16
C LEU A 166 -1.21 10.00 -24.08
N THR A 167 0.08 10.26 -23.85
CA THR A 167 0.64 11.62 -23.75
C THR A 167 0.35 12.51 -24.97
N PRO A 168 0.48 12.03 -26.23
CA PRO A 168 0.20 12.87 -27.40
C PRO A 168 -1.27 13.31 -27.47
N ARG A 169 -2.20 12.42 -27.08
CA ARG A 169 -3.63 12.72 -27.09
C ARG A 169 -4.06 13.66 -25.97
N LEU A 170 -3.43 13.55 -24.81
CA LEU A 170 -3.66 14.46 -23.69
C LEU A 170 -3.16 15.88 -24.01
N MET A 171 -1.99 16.01 -24.65
CA MET A 171 -1.48 17.30 -25.12
C MET A 171 -2.36 17.94 -26.20
N GLU A 172 -2.94 17.13 -27.08
CA GLU A 172 -3.89 17.61 -28.10
C GLU A 172 -5.21 18.08 -27.48
N MET A 173 -5.72 17.37 -26.46
CA MET A 173 -6.91 17.77 -25.71
C MET A 173 -6.68 19.05 -24.88
N GLU A 174 -5.50 19.21 -24.28
CA GLU A 174 -5.13 20.42 -23.52
C GLU A 174 -4.95 21.64 -24.43
N LYS A 175 -4.39 21.45 -25.63
CA LYS A 175 -4.24 22.51 -26.63
C LYS A 175 -5.57 22.93 -27.26
N ASN A 176 -6.52 22.01 -27.35
CA ASN A 176 -7.87 22.24 -27.87
C ASN A 176 -8.89 22.56 -26.76
N ALA A 177 -8.44 22.61 -25.50
CA ALA A 177 -9.32 22.97 -24.40
C ALA A 177 -9.71 24.45 -24.50
N PRO A 178 -11.01 24.79 -24.39
CA PRO A 178 -11.44 26.18 -24.40
C PRO A 178 -10.78 26.93 -23.23
N ASN A 179 -10.16 28.06 -23.57
CA ASN A 179 -9.34 28.85 -22.67
C ASN A 179 -10.26 29.59 -21.68
N GLU A 180 -10.50 29.06 -20.48
CA GLU A 180 -11.33 29.69 -19.43
C GLU A 180 -10.82 31.09 -19.01
N ARG A 181 -9.64 31.50 -19.49
CA ARG A 181 -9.02 32.80 -19.22
C ARG A 181 -9.49 33.95 -20.12
N SER A 182 -10.30 33.72 -21.16
CA SER A 182 -10.74 34.79 -22.08
C SER A 182 -12.12 35.41 -21.78
N GLU A 183 -12.88 34.91 -20.81
CA GLU A 183 -14.22 35.45 -20.48
C GLU A 183 -14.24 36.46 -19.31
N LYS A 184 -13.08 36.80 -18.74
CA LYS A 184 -12.96 37.93 -17.80
C LYS A 184 -12.25 39.11 -18.47
N LYS A 185 -12.97 39.85 -19.31
CA LYS A 185 -12.61 41.23 -19.64
C LYS A 185 -13.85 42.09 -19.77
#